data_AF-A0A954MI82-F1
#
_entry.id   AF-A0A954MI82-F1
#
_cell.length_a   1.000
_cell.length_b   1.000
_cell.length_c   1.000
_cell.angle_alpha   90.00
_cell.angle_beta   90.00
_cell.angle_gamma   90.00
#
_symmetry.space_group_name_H-M   'P 1'
#
loop_
_entity.id
_entity.type
_entity.pdbx_description
1 polymer ?
#
loop_
_entity_poly.entity_id
_entity_poly.type
_entity_poly.pdbx_seq_one_letter_code
_entity_poly.pdbx_strand_id
1 'polypeptide(L)'
;IAVLCVLAQTAAFGQSPNEEAATATLPKVVLVGDSIRLSYAPIVTQQLEGRAVVVSPKPNGGDSSNVLKNLEQWVLREKPAIVHFNCGIHDTKKFSGTGRFQVSPEQYEANLRQIVERIRENTEAVVIFATTTPILDDRAAAARQGRDYELLGASVQQYNTIARKVMA
;
A
#
# COMPACT_ATOMS: atom_id res chain seq x y z
N ILE A 1 57.84 57.04 13.56
CA ILE A 1 57.73 55.69 12.98
C ILE A 1 56.29 55.52 12.52
N ALA A 2 56.11 55.22 11.23
CA ALA A 2 54.89 54.78 10.51
C ALA A 2 53.64 55.71 10.55
N VAL A 3 53.20 56.38 9.47
CA VAL A 3 52.67 55.91 8.16
C VAL A 3 51.18 55.52 8.22
N LEU A 4 50.35 56.43 7.71
CA LEU A 4 49.44 56.26 6.54
C LEU A 4 48.22 55.29 6.58
N CYS A 5 47.20 55.72 5.82
CA CYS A 5 46.22 54.93 5.04
C CYS A 5 44.79 54.70 5.58
N VAL A 6 43.92 55.67 5.29
CA VAL A 6 42.74 55.62 4.37
C VAL A 6 42.10 54.23 4.11
N LEU A 7 40.77 54.11 4.31
CA LEU A 7 39.75 53.93 3.24
C LEU A 7 38.37 53.53 3.79
N ALA A 8 37.37 54.31 3.39
CA ALA A 8 35.96 53.93 3.42
C ALA A 8 35.68 52.82 2.39
N GLN A 9 34.71 51.96 2.68
CA GLN A 9 33.89 51.30 1.67
C GLN A 9 32.58 50.78 2.28
N THR A 10 31.48 51.37 1.80
CA THR A 10 30.13 50.83 1.87
C THR A 10 29.98 49.66 0.91
N ALA A 11 29.38 48.56 1.33
CA ALA A 11 28.74 47.62 0.42
C ALA A 11 27.51 47.02 1.10
N ALA A 12 26.35 47.57 0.77
CA ALA A 12 25.07 46.89 0.91
C ALA A 12 25.04 45.78 -0.17
N PHE A 13 25.13 44.53 0.26
CA PHE A 13 24.72 43.41 -0.57
C PHE A 13 23.36 42.95 -0.07
N GLY A 14 22.33 43.23 -0.86
CA GLY A 14 21.02 42.64 -0.69
C GLY A 14 21.14 41.13 -0.80
N GLN A 15 20.79 40.44 0.28
CA GLN A 15 20.42 39.04 0.20
C GLN A 15 18.96 38.99 -0.25
N SER A 16 18.74 38.66 -1.52
CA SER A 16 17.46 38.19 -2.01
C SER A 16 17.04 37.00 -1.12
N PRO A 17 15.83 36.99 -0.53
CA PRO A 17 15.40 35.80 0.19
C PRO A 17 15.14 34.69 -0.82
N ASN A 18 15.97 33.65 -0.74
CA ASN A 18 15.83 32.30 -1.28
C ASN A 18 14.67 32.10 -2.26
N GLU A 19 15.00 32.14 -3.54
CA GLU A 19 14.26 31.51 -4.64
C GLU A 19 14.54 29.99 -4.68
N GLU A 20 14.73 29.38 -3.50
CA GLU A 20 14.94 27.94 -3.30
C GLU A 20 13.70 27.36 -2.62
N ALA A 21 12.51 27.72 -3.14
CA ALA A 21 11.35 26.87 -3.00
C ALA A 21 11.64 25.63 -3.87
N ALA A 22 12.43 24.69 -3.33
CA ALA A 22 12.50 23.33 -3.84
C ALA A 22 11.08 22.92 -4.18
N THR A 23 10.81 22.58 -5.44
CA THR A 23 9.51 22.07 -5.87
C THR A 23 9.24 20.83 -5.05
N ALA A 24 8.48 20.99 -3.95
CA ALA A 24 8.22 19.94 -3.00
C ALA A 24 7.57 18.79 -3.77
N THR A 25 8.29 17.70 -3.92
CA THR A 25 7.79 16.52 -4.63
C THR A 25 6.65 15.96 -3.80
N LEU A 26 5.48 15.80 -4.44
CA LEU A 26 4.31 15.28 -3.74
C LEU A 26 4.60 13.87 -3.20
N PRO A 27 4.14 13.54 -1.99
CA PRO A 27 4.35 12.23 -1.41
C PRO A 27 3.68 11.14 -2.27
N LYS A 28 4.33 9.98 -2.38
CA LYS A 28 3.76 8.83 -3.08
C LYS A 28 2.92 7.97 -2.15
N VAL A 29 1.70 7.67 -2.58
CA VAL A 29 0.81 6.68 -1.97
C VAL A 29 0.76 5.46 -2.87
N VAL A 30 1.34 4.36 -2.45
CA VAL A 30 1.23 3.09 -3.16
C VAL A 30 -0.05 2.38 -2.70
N LEU A 31 -0.92 2.06 -3.65
CA LEU A 31 -2.21 1.42 -3.42
C LEU A 31 -2.22 0.02 -4.05
N VAL A 32 -2.11 -1.02 -3.24
CA VAL A 32 -2.07 -2.43 -3.68
C VAL A 32 -3.31 -3.17 -3.24
N GLY A 33 -3.81 -4.04 -4.12
CA GLY A 33 -4.88 -4.97 -3.77
C GLY A 33 -5.46 -5.66 -4.98
N ASP A 34 -6.51 -6.43 -4.73
CA ASP A 34 -7.18 -7.23 -5.75
C ASP A 34 -8.11 -6.40 -6.66
N SER A 35 -9.07 -7.05 -7.32
CA SER A 35 -10.04 -6.40 -8.20
C SER A 35 -10.88 -5.32 -7.52
N ILE A 36 -11.10 -5.41 -6.21
CA ILE A 36 -11.81 -4.38 -5.45
C ILE A 36 -11.00 -3.08 -5.49
N ARG A 37 -9.68 -3.16 -5.27
CA ARG A 37 -8.77 -2.03 -5.38
C ARG A 37 -8.75 -1.43 -6.78
N LEU A 38 -8.74 -2.25 -7.83
CA LEU A 38 -8.79 -1.75 -9.20
C LEU A 38 -10.04 -0.89 -9.46
N SER A 39 -11.16 -1.21 -8.79
CA SER A 39 -12.42 -0.49 -8.96
C SER A 39 -12.39 0.90 -8.30
N TYR A 40 -11.79 1.03 -7.11
CA TYR A 40 -11.77 2.31 -6.38
C TYR A 40 -10.50 3.14 -6.58
N ALA A 41 -9.41 2.57 -7.11
CA ALA A 41 -8.16 3.29 -7.31
C ALA A 41 -8.28 4.60 -8.12
N PRO A 42 -9.06 4.67 -9.23
CA PRO A 42 -9.24 5.92 -9.96
C PRO A 42 -9.88 7.03 -9.12
N ILE A 43 -10.82 6.66 -8.25
CA ILE A 43 -11.50 7.60 -7.33
C ILE A 43 -10.50 8.13 -6.30
N VAL A 44 -9.66 7.26 -5.73
CA VAL A 44 -8.61 7.67 -4.78
C VAL A 44 -7.59 8.59 -5.44
N THR A 45 -7.17 8.28 -6.67
CA THR A 45 -6.28 9.16 -7.45
C THR A 45 -6.89 10.55 -7.61
N GLN A 46 -8.15 10.62 -8.06
CA GLN A 46 -8.85 11.90 -8.25
C GLN A 46 -8.96 12.70 -6.94
N GLN A 47 -9.30 12.03 -5.83
CA GLN A 47 -9.46 12.69 -4.52
C GLN A 47 -8.15 13.19 -3.91
N LEU A 48 -7.00 12.69 -4.39
CA LEU A 48 -5.67 13.07 -3.93
C LEU A 48 -4.90 13.95 -4.94
N GLU A 49 -5.55 14.40 -6.01
CA GLU A 49 -4.97 15.33 -6.98
C GLU A 49 -4.40 16.58 -6.27
N GLY A 50 -3.17 16.95 -6.65
CA GLY A 50 -2.44 18.07 -6.05
C GLY A 50 -1.93 17.84 -4.62
N ARG A 51 -2.25 16.71 -3.98
CA ARG A 51 -1.86 16.39 -2.60
C ARG A 51 -0.89 15.21 -2.49
N ALA A 52 -1.03 14.21 -3.36
CA ALA A 52 -0.17 13.04 -3.41
C ALA A 52 -0.16 12.43 -4.82
N VAL A 53 0.91 11.70 -5.14
CA VAL A 53 0.96 10.85 -6.35
C VAL A 53 0.53 9.44 -5.98
N VAL A 54 -0.64 9.02 -6.47
CA VAL A 54 -1.14 7.65 -6.26
C VAL A 54 -0.52 6.71 -7.28
N VAL A 55 0.20 5.70 -6.78
CA VAL A 55 0.76 4.61 -7.60
C VAL A 55 -0.05 3.35 -7.37
N SER A 56 -0.68 2.84 -8.42
CA SER A 56 -1.57 1.69 -8.38
C SER A 56 -1.12 0.67 -9.43
N PRO A 57 -0.55 -0.50 -9.05
CA PRO A 57 -0.11 -1.51 -10.02
C PRO A 57 -1.24 -1.93 -10.95
N LYS A 58 -1.01 -1.94 -12.27
CA LYS A 58 -2.02 -2.40 -13.25
C LYS A 58 -2.49 -3.85 -13.01
N PRO A 59 -1.63 -4.82 -12.64
CA PRO A 59 -2.07 -6.17 -12.32
C PRO A 59 -2.98 -6.23 -11.09
N ASN A 60 -3.88 -7.22 -11.10
CA ASN A 60 -4.66 -7.59 -9.92
C ASN A 60 -3.73 -8.21 -8.86
N GLY A 61 -3.82 -7.72 -7.62
CA GLY A 61 -3.01 -8.22 -6.50
C GLY A 61 -3.28 -9.68 -6.15
N GLY A 62 -4.50 -10.18 -6.37
CA GLY A 62 -4.87 -11.56 -6.10
C GLY A 62 -4.78 -11.91 -4.62
N ASP A 63 -4.11 -13.02 -4.33
CA ASP A 63 -3.87 -13.49 -2.95
C ASP A 63 -2.60 -12.88 -2.34
N SER A 64 -2.41 -13.10 -1.04
CA SER A 64 -1.23 -12.62 -0.29
C SER A 64 0.09 -13.14 -0.85
N SER A 65 0.13 -14.37 -1.39
CA SER A 65 1.35 -14.94 -1.97
C SER A 65 1.78 -14.16 -3.20
N ASN A 66 0.84 -13.75 -4.05
CA ASN A 66 1.12 -12.95 -5.23
C ASN A 66 1.54 -11.51 -4.88
N VAL A 67 0.92 -10.90 -3.87
CA VAL A 67 1.38 -9.60 -3.35
C VAL A 67 2.81 -9.70 -2.82
N LEU A 68 3.13 -10.69 -1.99
CA LEU A 68 4.47 -10.89 -1.43
C LEU A 68 5.51 -11.12 -2.53
N LYS A 69 5.19 -11.96 -3.53
CA LYS A 69 6.07 -12.24 -4.68
C LYS A 69 6.46 -10.98 -5.44
N ASN A 70 5.54 -10.03 -5.61
CA ASN A 70 5.75 -8.83 -6.43
C ASN A 70 6.02 -7.56 -5.61
N LEU A 71 6.21 -7.69 -4.30
CA LEU A 71 6.34 -6.56 -3.38
C LEU A 71 7.43 -5.57 -3.80
N GLU A 72 8.56 -6.08 -4.28
CA GLU A 72 9.68 -5.26 -4.77
C GLU A 72 9.23 -4.35 -5.92
N GLN A 73 8.61 -4.94 -6.95
CA GLN A 73 8.23 -4.24 -8.18
C GLN A 73 7.03 -3.31 -7.97
N TRP A 74 6.09 -3.70 -7.12
CA TRP A 74 4.81 -3.00 -6.94
C TRP A 74 4.85 -1.94 -5.85
N VAL A 75 5.75 -2.08 -4.87
CA VAL A 75 5.78 -1.25 -3.67
C VAL A 75 7.16 -0.64 -3.45
N LEU A 76 8.19 -1.46 -3.23
CA LEU A 76 9.47 -0.97 -2.70
C LEU A 76 10.20 -0.05 -3.68
N ARG A 77 10.23 -0.40 -4.98
CA ARG A 77 10.84 0.43 -6.03
C ARG A 77 10.27 1.84 -6.10
N GLU A 78 9.01 2.03 -5.69
CA GLU A 78 8.35 3.31 -5.77
C GLU A 78 8.79 4.30 -4.69
N LYS A 79 9.46 3.83 -3.62
CA LYS A 79 9.86 4.62 -2.45
C LYS A 79 8.67 5.40 -1.86
N PRO A 80 7.61 4.70 -1.41
CA PRO A 80 6.37 5.32 -0.95
C PRO A 80 6.55 6.07 0.37
N ALA A 81 5.74 7.10 0.57
CA ALA A 81 5.49 7.69 1.89
C ALA A 81 4.36 6.97 2.63
N ILE A 82 3.40 6.40 1.88
CA ILE A 82 2.30 5.59 2.42
C ILE A 82 2.14 4.34 1.56
N VAL A 83 2.00 3.19 2.21
CA VAL A 83 1.56 1.94 1.58
C VAL A 83 0.19 1.59 2.11
N HIS A 84 -0.84 1.72 1.28
CA HIS A 84 -2.16 1.20 1.56
C HIS A 84 -2.35 -0.11 0.80
N PHE A 85 -2.52 -1.22 1.51
CA PHE A 85 -2.67 -2.52 0.86
C PHE A 85 -3.79 -3.38 1.43
N ASN A 86 -4.31 -4.27 0.58
CA ASN A 86 -5.21 -5.36 0.94
C ASN A 86 -4.83 -6.62 0.17
N CYS A 87 -4.95 -7.76 0.84
CA CYS A 87 -5.08 -9.09 0.25
C CYS A 87 -5.87 -9.95 1.24
N GLY A 88 -6.73 -10.85 0.75
CA GLY A 88 -7.48 -11.74 1.63
C GLY A 88 -8.68 -12.43 0.98
N ILE A 89 -9.44 -11.75 0.11
CA ILE A 89 -10.64 -12.40 -0.47
C ILE A 89 -10.24 -13.60 -1.34
N HIS A 90 -9.14 -13.50 -2.09
CA HIS A 90 -8.61 -14.60 -2.88
C HIS A 90 -8.03 -15.72 -2.00
N ASP A 91 -7.37 -15.37 -0.90
CA ASP A 91 -6.84 -16.31 0.09
C ASP A 91 -7.94 -17.17 0.71
N THR A 92 -9.11 -16.57 1.00
CA THR A 92 -10.26 -17.22 1.65
C THR A 92 -11.06 -18.17 0.76
N LYS A 93 -10.73 -18.30 -0.53
CA LYS A 93 -11.39 -19.26 -1.42
C LYS A 93 -11.20 -20.66 -0.87
N LYS A 94 -12.30 -21.31 -0.49
CA LYS A 94 -12.30 -22.67 0.05
C LYS A 94 -12.77 -23.63 -1.03
N PHE A 95 -11.90 -24.54 -1.45
CA PHE A 95 -12.19 -25.46 -2.56
C PHE A 95 -13.09 -26.60 -2.12
N SER A 96 -14.25 -26.77 -2.76
CA SER A 96 -15.28 -27.74 -2.37
C SER A 96 -14.77 -29.18 -2.41
N GLY A 97 -13.86 -29.50 -3.35
CA GLY A 97 -13.30 -30.85 -3.49
C GLY A 97 -12.27 -31.25 -2.43
N THR A 98 -11.65 -30.28 -1.74
CA THR A 98 -10.57 -30.57 -0.76
C THR A 98 -10.81 -29.98 0.62
N GLY A 99 -11.75 -29.04 0.75
CA GLY A 99 -11.97 -28.26 1.95
C GLY A 99 -10.85 -27.26 2.28
N ARG A 100 -9.79 -27.19 1.47
CA ARG A 100 -8.62 -26.33 1.71
C ARG A 100 -8.85 -24.92 1.18
N PHE A 101 -8.25 -23.95 1.86
CA PHE A 101 -8.15 -22.57 1.39
C PHE A 101 -7.10 -22.42 0.28
N GLN A 102 -7.28 -21.43 -0.60
CA GLN A 102 -6.28 -21.08 -1.63
C GLN A 102 -4.94 -20.71 -1.00
N VAL A 103 -4.97 -19.96 0.11
CA VAL A 103 -3.82 -19.76 0.99
C VAL A 103 -4.29 -20.10 2.39
N SER A 104 -3.64 -21.04 3.08
CA SER A 104 -4.07 -21.43 4.43
C SER A 104 -3.98 -20.25 5.41
N PRO A 105 -4.75 -20.23 6.51
CA PRO A 105 -4.67 -19.17 7.50
C PRO A 105 -3.25 -18.92 8.03
N GLU A 106 -2.48 -20.00 8.25
CA GLU A 106 -1.11 -19.96 8.72
C GLU A 106 -0.17 -19.34 7.68
N GLN A 107 -0.30 -19.77 6.42
CA GLN A 107 0.48 -19.19 5.33
C GLN A 107 0.11 -17.73 5.06
N TYR A 108 -1.16 -17.37 5.21
CA TYR A 108 -1.62 -15.99 5.10
C TYR A 108 -1.01 -15.11 6.20
N GLU A 109 -0.99 -15.58 7.46
CA GLU A 109 -0.31 -14.86 8.54
C GLU A 109 1.18 -14.67 8.22
N ALA A 110 1.87 -15.74 7.80
CA ALA A 110 3.28 -15.68 7.42
C ALA A 110 3.54 -14.71 6.25
N ASN A 111 2.68 -14.72 5.23
CA ASN A 111 2.80 -13.82 4.09
C ASN A 111 2.61 -12.36 4.52
N LEU A 112 1.60 -12.05 5.32
CA LEU A 112 1.36 -10.70 5.81
C LEU A 112 2.51 -10.17 6.66
N ARG A 113 3.07 -11.01 7.55
CA ARG A 113 4.25 -10.63 8.36
C ARG A 113 5.41 -10.25 7.46
N GLN A 114 5.76 -11.10 6.50
CA GLN A 114 6.84 -10.82 5.56
C GLN A 114 6.58 -9.57 4.69
N ILE A 115 5.34 -9.34 4.26
CA ILE A 115 4.98 -8.12 3.52
C ILE A 115 5.25 -6.89 4.38
N VAL A 116 4.72 -6.87 5.60
CA VAL A 116 4.81 -5.72 6.51
C VAL A 116 6.25 -5.47 6.95
N GLU A 117 6.98 -6.52 7.32
CA GLU A 117 8.40 -6.47 7.70
C GLU A 117 9.23 -5.88 6.56
N ARG A 118 9.11 -6.42 5.35
CA ARG A 118 9.87 -5.92 4.19
C ARG A 118 9.56 -4.47 3.84
N ILE A 119 8.32 -4.02 3.99
CA ILE A 119 7.99 -2.60 3.79
C ILE A 119 8.68 -1.73 4.84
N ARG A 120 8.60 -2.11 6.12
CA ARG A 120 9.18 -1.36 7.25
C ARG A 120 10.70 -1.33 7.22
N GLU A 121 11.34 -2.40 6.78
CA GLU A 121 12.80 -2.50 6.70
C GLU A 121 13.40 -1.69 5.54
N ASN A 122 12.63 -1.52 4.44
CA ASN A 122 13.16 -0.93 3.21
C ASN A 122 12.60 0.48 2.93
N THR A 123 11.69 0.99 3.77
CA THR A 123 11.03 2.29 3.59
C THR A 123 10.68 2.93 4.93
N GLU A 124 10.53 4.25 4.94
CA GLU A 124 9.93 5.00 6.06
C GLU A 124 8.40 5.14 5.92
N ALA A 125 7.78 4.31 5.07
CA ALA A 125 6.38 4.47 4.71
C ALA A 125 5.45 4.15 5.89
N VAL A 126 4.39 4.94 6.04
CA VAL A 126 3.25 4.56 6.89
C VAL A 126 2.53 3.39 6.23
N VAL A 127 2.43 2.26 6.94
CA VAL A 127 1.77 1.04 6.45
C VAL A 127 0.33 1.00 6.93
N ILE A 128 -0.61 0.99 5.99
CA ILE A 128 -2.05 0.91 6.23
C ILE A 128 -2.58 -0.36 5.59
N PHE A 129 -3.10 -1.27 6.41
CA PHE A 129 -3.81 -2.44 5.92
C PHE A 129 -5.32 -2.17 5.91
N ALA A 130 -5.96 -2.35 4.76
CA ALA A 130 -7.41 -2.38 4.67
C ALA A 130 -7.90 -3.82 4.86
N THR A 131 -8.75 -4.05 5.85
CA THR A 131 -9.39 -5.36 6.05
C THR A 131 -10.27 -5.73 4.87
N THR A 132 -10.31 -7.02 4.53
CA THR A 132 -11.15 -7.55 3.46
C THR A 132 -12.62 -7.25 3.74
N THR A 133 -13.32 -6.81 2.69
CA THR A 133 -14.73 -6.41 2.77
C THR A 133 -15.63 -7.60 3.11
N PRO A 134 -16.75 -7.39 3.83
CA PRO A 134 -17.69 -8.45 4.16
C PRO A 134 -18.26 -9.15 2.92
N ILE A 135 -18.53 -10.44 3.06
CA ILE A 135 -19.24 -11.26 2.07
C ILE A 135 -20.68 -11.48 2.55
N LEU A 136 -21.63 -11.37 1.62
CA LEU A 136 -23.00 -11.81 1.82
C LEU A 136 -23.12 -13.22 1.25
N ASP A 137 -23.19 -14.23 2.12
CA ASP A 137 -23.00 -15.64 1.75
C ASP A 137 -23.99 -16.11 0.67
N ASP A 138 -25.29 -15.82 0.82
CA ASP A 138 -26.31 -16.20 -0.18
C ASP A 138 -26.02 -15.59 -1.56
N ARG A 139 -25.62 -14.31 -1.59
CA ARG A 139 -25.26 -13.64 -2.84
C ARG A 139 -23.97 -14.20 -3.42
N ALA A 140 -23.00 -14.54 -2.58
CA ALA A 140 -21.73 -15.09 -3.00
C ALA A 140 -21.88 -16.50 -3.57
N ALA A 141 -22.74 -17.33 -2.96
CA ALA A 141 -23.11 -18.66 -3.42
C ALA A 141 -23.84 -18.59 -4.76
N ALA A 142 -24.87 -17.74 -4.88
CA ALA A 142 -25.59 -17.53 -6.14
C ALA A 142 -24.67 -17.07 -7.28
N ALA A 143 -23.79 -16.11 -7.01
CA ALA A 143 -22.83 -15.60 -8.01
C ALA A 143 -21.72 -16.60 -8.40
N ARG A 144 -21.57 -17.70 -7.66
CA ARG A 144 -20.52 -18.73 -7.84
C ARG A 144 -21.11 -20.11 -8.11
N GLN A 145 -22.36 -20.20 -8.54
CA GLN A 145 -22.95 -21.48 -8.94
C GLN A 145 -22.07 -22.16 -10.00
N GLY A 146 -21.71 -23.42 -9.75
CA GLY A 146 -20.84 -24.21 -10.64
C GLY A 146 -19.33 -23.94 -10.50
N ARG A 147 -18.90 -23.06 -9.57
CA ARG A 147 -17.47 -22.93 -9.21
C ARG A 147 -17.06 -24.05 -8.25
N ASP A 148 -15.79 -24.39 -8.30
CA ASP A 148 -15.15 -25.39 -7.44
C ASP A 148 -14.69 -24.83 -6.08
N TYR A 149 -15.08 -23.59 -5.76
CA TYR A 149 -14.77 -22.92 -4.50
C TYR A 149 -15.92 -22.05 -4.04
N GLU A 150 -15.96 -21.83 -2.72
CA GLU A 150 -16.86 -20.89 -2.06
C GLU A 150 -16.08 -19.71 -1.46
N LEU A 151 -16.82 -18.63 -1.20
CA LEU A 151 -16.39 -17.52 -0.35
C LEU A 151 -17.42 -17.36 0.75
N LEU A 152 -16.96 -17.31 1.99
CA LEU A 152 -17.81 -17.23 3.17
C LEU A 152 -17.41 -16.03 4.02
N GLY A 153 -18.39 -15.33 4.58
CA GLY A 153 -18.19 -14.24 5.52
C GLY A 153 -17.40 -14.70 6.75
N ALA A 154 -17.64 -15.93 7.23
CA ALA A 154 -16.88 -16.51 8.34
C ALA A 154 -15.36 -16.61 8.04
N SER A 155 -15.00 -17.06 6.83
CA SER A 155 -13.60 -17.11 6.39
C SER A 155 -13.00 -15.70 6.32
N VAL A 156 -13.73 -14.71 5.81
CA VAL A 156 -13.28 -13.32 5.80
C VAL A 156 -13.03 -12.79 7.22
N GLN A 157 -13.91 -13.10 8.19
CA GLN A 157 -13.71 -12.69 9.58
C GLN A 157 -12.47 -13.33 10.22
N GLN A 158 -12.23 -14.61 9.92
CA GLN A 158 -11.02 -15.30 10.36
C GLN A 158 -9.75 -14.59 9.84
N TYR A 159 -9.69 -14.30 8.53
CA TYR A 159 -8.52 -13.69 7.92
C TYR A 159 -8.34 -12.22 8.35
N ASN A 160 -9.43 -11.47 8.54
CA ASN A 160 -9.37 -10.13 9.11
C ASN A 160 -8.86 -10.14 10.57
N THR A 161 -9.18 -11.17 11.36
CA THR A 161 -8.65 -11.33 12.72
C THR A 161 -7.14 -11.54 12.69
N ILE A 162 -6.66 -12.41 11.79
CA ILE A 162 -5.22 -12.63 11.57
C ILE A 162 -4.54 -11.34 11.14
N ALA A 163 -5.11 -10.62 10.17
CA ALA A 163 -4.53 -9.37 9.69
C ALA A 163 -4.44 -8.31 10.80
N ARG A 164 -5.47 -8.16 11.65
CA ARG A 164 -5.41 -7.26 12.82
C ARG A 164 -4.29 -7.65 13.78
N LYS A 165 -4.08 -8.95 14.03
CA LYS A 165 -2.98 -9.46 14.86
C LYS A 165 -1.60 -9.11 14.28
N VAL A 166 -1.44 -9.18 12.96
CA VAL A 166 -0.16 -8.84 12.30
C VAL A 166 0.10 -7.33 12.30
N MET A 167 -0.96 -6.53 12.21
CA MET A 167 -0.86 -5.07 12.12
C MET A 167 -0.78 -4.35 13.48
N ALA A 168 -1.07 -5.05 14.58
CA ALA A 168 -0.89 -4.56 15.95
C ALA A 168 0.59 -4.39 16.31
#